data_AF-A0AAU5TBP1-F1
#
_entry.id   AF-A0AAU5TBP1-F1
#
_cell.length_a   1.000
_cell.length_b   1.000
_cell.length_c   1.000
_cell.angle_alpha   90.00
_cell.angle_beta   90.00
_cell.angle_gamma   90.00
#
_symmetry.space_group_name_H-M   'P 1'
#
loop_
_entity.id
_entity.type
_entity.pdbx_description
1 polymer ?
#
loop_
_entity_poly.entity_id
_entity_poly.type
_entity_poly.pdbx_seq_one_letter_code
_entity_poly.pdbx_strand_id
1 'polypeptide(L)'
;MHRAAALAVAAALAVPALSACDTLNTAMDCANTAVAITDGANDLQQAVSQAGNSPQDAQNALNQIETSLKKIGDQTDNADLGKAIASMKTAVTNVRTSIENGNATPDITPVGNAAEEISKVCTPG
;
A
#
# COMPACT_ATOMS: atom_id res chain seq x y z
N MET A 1 30.66 11.14 -47.96
CA MET A 1 29.21 11.21 -48.23
C MET A 1 28.60 9.84 -48.01
N HIS A 2 28.13 9.52 -46.81
CA HIS A 2 27.16 8.45 -46.57
C HIS A 2 26.21 8.93 -45.49
N ARG A 3 25.04 9.39 -45.93
CA ARG A 3 23.87 9.65 -45.08
C ARG A 3 23.16 8.32 -44.90
N ALA A 4 22.88 7.93 -43.67
CA ALA A 4 21.82 6.97 -43.38
C ALA A 4 21.16 7.39 -42.07
N ALA A 5 19.85 7.59 -42.17
CA ALA A 5 19.01 8.31 -41.24
C ALA A 5 18.75 7.54 -39.94
N ALA A 6 18.79 8.26 -38.81
CA ALA A 6 18.21 7.77 -37.57
C ALA A 6 16.68 7.78 -37.71
N LEU A 7 16.08 6.59 -37.77
CA LEU A 7 14.64 6.43 -37.66
C LEU A 7 14.25 6.57 -36.19
N ALA A 8 13.84 7.78 -35.79
CA ALA A 8 13.14 8.00 -34.53
C ALA A 8 11.72 7.42 -34.68
N VAL A 9 11.46 6.28 -34.05
CA VAL A 9 10.11 5.74 -33.91
C VAL A 9 9.42 6.57 -32.81
N ALA A 10 8.76 7.66 -33.20
CA ALA A 10 7.84 8.36 -32.33
C ALA A 10 6.55 7.53 -32.23
N ALA A 11 6.42 6.73 -31.17
CA ALA A 11 5.14 6.11 -30.82
C ALA A 11 4.17 7.24 -30.43
N ALA A 12 3.35 7.69 -31.37
CA ALA A 12 2.25 8.59 -31.10
C ALA A 12 1.19 7.83 -30.32
N LEU A 13 1.25 7.91 -28.99
CA LEU A 13 0.17 7.48 -28.12
C LEU A 13 -1.03 8.40 -28.41
N ALA A 14 -1.99 7.89 -29.16
CA ALA A 14 -3.32 8.49 -29.28
C ALA A 14 -4.03 8.31 -27.93
N VAL A 15 -3.72 9.19 -26.97
CA VAL A 15 -4.43 9.26 -25.69
C VAL A 15 -5.75 10.03 -25.91
N PRO A 16 -6.92 9.44 -25.61
CA PRO A 16 -8.14 10.23 -25.44
C PRO A 16 -7.91 11.14 -24.23
N ALA A 17 -7.57 12.41 -24.49
CA ALA A 17 -7.01 13.36 -23.54
C ALA A 17 -8.00 13.88 -22.47
N LEU A 18 -9.12 13.20 -22.23
CA LEU A 18 -10.18 13.69 -21.34
C LEU A 18 -10.49 12.74 -20.16
N SER A 19 -10.02 11.49 -20.16
CA SER A 19 -10.11 10.57 -19.01
C SER A 19 -8.78 10.35 -18.29
N ALA A 20 -7.66 10.79 -18.88
CA ALA A 20 -6.32 10.55 -18.34
C ALA A 20 -6.07 11.23 -16.98
N CYS A 21 -6.70 12.40 -16.73
CA CYS A 21 -6.50 13.12 -15.47
C CYS A 21 -7.19 12.42 -14.28
N ASP A 22 -8.39 11.87 -14.47
CA ASP A 22 -9.11 11.17 -13.39
C ASP A 22 -8.42 9.85 -13.03
N THR A 23 -7.95 9.10 -14.03
CA THR A 23 -7.17 7.87 -13.80
C THR A 23 -5.81 8.15 -13.17
N LEU A 24 -5.16 9.28 -13.53
CA LEU A 24 -3.91 9.71 -12.90
C LEU A 24 -4.14 10.12 -11.44
N ASN A 25 -5.23 10.85 -11.15
CA ASN A 25 -5.60 11.20 -9.78
C ASN A 25 -5.86 9.96 -8.92
N THR A 26 -6.60 8.97 -9.44
CA THR A 26 -6.82 7.69 -8.75
C THR A 26 -5.51 6.93 -8.52
N ALA A 27 -4.61 6.89 -9.50
CA ALA A 27 -3.32 6.23 -9.35
C ALA A 27 -2.43 6.93 -8.30
N MET A 28 -2.40 8.26 -8.30
CA MET A 28 -1.68 9.05 -7.29
C MET A 28 -2.28 8.88 -5.89
N ASP A 29 -3.61 8.81 -5.77
CA ASP A 29 -4.29 8.55 -4.51
C ASP A 29 -4.02 7.12 -3.99
N CYS A 30 -3.97 6.13 -4.89
CA CYS A 30 -3.55 4.77 -4.57
C CYS A 30 -2.11 4.77 -4.04
N ALA A 31 -1.18 5.39 -4.76
CA ALA A 31 0.23 5.46 -4.37
C ALA A 31 0.42 6.18 -3.03
N ASN A 32 -0.22 7.33 -2.83
CA ASN A 32 -0.16 8.07 -1.56
C ASN A 32 -0.72 7.24 -0.40
N THR A 33 -1.82 6.51 -0.63
CA THR A 33 -2.40 5.68 0.41
C THR A 33 -1.57 4.41 0.67
N ALA A 34 -0.94 3.85 -0.36
CA ALA A 34 0.00 2.75 -0.21
C ALA A 34 1.23 3.17 0.62
N VAL A 35 1.76 4.38 0.40
CA VAL A 35 2.84 4.94 1.23
C VAL A 35 2.38 5.07 2.69
N ALA A 36 1.19 5.62 2.94
CA ALA A 36 0.66 5.72 4.31
C ALA A 36 0.49 4.35 5.00
N ILE A 37 0.18 3.29 4.23
CA ILE A 37 0.12 1.92 4.73
C ILE A 37 1.53 1.39 5.05
N THR A 38 2.52 1.64 4.19
CA THR A 38 3.92 1.29 4.44
C THR A 38 4.47 2.01 5.67
N ASP A 39 4.17 3.30 5.85
CA ASP A 39 4.57 4.05 7.03
C ASP A 39 3.93 3.49 8.31
N GLY A 40 2.62 3.21 8.28
CA GLY A 40 1.94 2.55 9.41
C GLY A 40 2.52 1.16 9.73
N ALA A 41 2.95 0.39 8.72
CA ALA A 41 3.62 -0.89 8.92
C ALA A 41 5.02 -0.73 9.57
N ASN A 42 5.76 0.32 9.19
CA ASN A 42 7.05 0.65 9.81
C ASN A 42 6.87 1.12 11.26
N ASP A 43 5.87 1.97 11.53
CA ASP A 43 5.53 2.42 12.87
C ASP A 43 5.13 1.23 13.75
N LEU A 44 4.37 0.28 13.22
CA LEU A 44 4.06 -0.98 13.90
C LEU A 44 5.33 -1.79 14.20
N GLN A 45 6.24 -1.92 13.24
CA GLN A 45 7.52 -2.60 13.45
C GLN A 45 8.36 -1.92 14.52
N GLN A 46 8.39 -0.59 14.53
CA GLN A 46 9.11 0.18 15.53
C GLN A 46 8.46 0.05 16.93
N ALA A 47 7.13 0.03 17.01
CA ALA A 47 6.41 -0.14 18.28
C ALA A 47 6.63 -1.54 18.87
N VAL A 48 6.59 -2.59 18.04
CA VAL A 48 6.81 -3.98 18.47
C VAL A 48 8.28 -4.25 18.81
N SER A 49 9.23 -3.70 18.04
CA SER A 49 10.68 -3.91 18.26
C SER A 49 11.23 -3.23 19.52
N GLN A 50 10.55 -2.21 20.03
CA GLN A 50 10.86 -1.58 21.34
C GLN A 50 10.45 -2.44 22.54
N ALA A 51 10.50 -3.77 22.39
CA ALA A 51 10.27 -4.79 23.40
C ALA A 51 8.92 -4.65 24.15
N GLY A 52 7.82 -4.40 23.44
CA GLY A 52 6.48 -4.37 24.02
C GLY A 52 6.22 -3.21 24.99
N ASN A 53 7.10 -2.21 25.05
CA ASN A 53 6.92 -1.04 25.93
C ASN A 53 5.78 -0.12 25.48
N SER A 54 5.24 -0.30 24.28
CA SER A 54 4.12 0.51 23.81
C SER A 54 3.06 -0.26 23.04
N PRO A 55 2.24 -1.07 23.76
CA PRO A 55 1.06 -1.72 23.17
C PRO A 55 0.09 -0.69 22.57
N GLN A 56 0.03 0.51 23.16
CA GLN A 56 -0.80 1.60 22.65
C GLN A 56 -0.27 2.14 21.31
N ASP A 57 1.05 2.30 21.13
CA ASP A 57 1.60 2.75 19.84
C ASP A 57 1.40 1.70 18.75
N ALA A 58 1.54 0.41 19.08
CA ALA A 58 1.22 -0.66 18.15
C ALA A 58 -0.27 -0.61 17.73
N GLN A 59 -1.18 -0.40 18.68
CA GLN A 59 -2.62 -0.25 18.37
C GLN A 59 -2.90 1.00 17.52
N ASN A 60 -2.21 2.11 17.77
CA ASN A 60 -2.33 3.32 16.97
C ASN A 60 -1.88 3.09 15.53
N ALA A 61 -0.74 2.42 15.33
CA ALA A 61 -0.24 2.06 14.01
C ALA A 61 -1.22 1.14 13.25
N LEU A 62 -1.77 0.12 13.92
CA LEU A 62 -2.80 -0.76 13.34
C LEU A 62 -4.06 0.01 12.92
N ASN A 63 -4.52 0.97 13.74
CA ASN A 63 -5.67 1.81 13.43
C ASN A 63 -5.41 2.74 12.23
N GLN A 64 -4.19 3.27 12.11
CA GLN A 64 -3.78 4.08 10.96
C GLN A 64 -3.79 3.24 9.67
N ILE A 65 -3.24 2.03 9.71
CA ILE A 65 -3.29 1.09 8.58
C ILE A 65 -4.74 0.85 8.16
N GLU A 66 -5.65 0.51 9.09
CA GLU A 66 -7.06 0.27 8.77
C GLU A 66 -7.77 1.48 8.16
N THR A 67 -7.46 2.68 8.66
CA THR A 67 -8.00 3.92 8.12
C THR A 67 -7.56 4.13 6.68
N SER A 68 -6.28 3.91 6.39
CA SER A 68 -5.73 3.98 5.03
C SER A 68 -6.34 2.91 4.11
N LEU A 69 -6.52 1.67 4.60
CA LEU A 69 -7.17 0.59 3.84
C LEU A 69 -8.63 0.90 3.48
N LYS A 70 -9.36 1.56 4.38
CA LYS A 70 -10.72 2.01 4.09
C LYS A 70 -10.71 3.05 2.98
N LYS A 71 -9.84 4.06 3.07
CA LYS A 71 -9.73 5.14 2.09
C LYS A 71 -9.44 4.59 0.69
N ILE A 72 -8.43 3.73 0.55
CA ILE A 72 -8.06 3.19 -0.76
C ILE A 72 -9.13 2.24 -1.33
N GLY A 73 -9.78 1.44 -0.49
CA GLY A 73 -10.87 0.55 -0.92
C GLY A 73 -12.10 1.31 -1.43
N ASP A 74 -12.38 2.48 -0.87
CA ASP A 74 -13.48 3.34 -1.32
C ASP A 74 -13.15 4.09 -2.64
N GLN A 75 -11.90 4.05 -3.11
CA GLN A 75 -11.40 4.77 -4.29
C GLN A 75 -11.17 3.88 -5.52
N THR A 76 -11.41 2.57 -5.43
CA THR A 76 -11.01 1.63 -6.49
C THR A 76 -11.91 0.39 -6.59
N ASP A 77 -12.21 -0.03 -7.82
CA ASP A 77 -12.88 -1.31 -8.11
C ASP A 77 -11.88 -2.41 -8.51
N ASN A 78 -10.57 -2.20 -8.30
CA ASN A 78 -9.55 -3.16 -8.69
C ASN A 78 -9.60 -4.43 -7.81
N ALA A 79 -9.90 -5.57 -8.43
CA ALA A 79 -10.04 -6.84 -7.73
C ALA A 79 -8.75 -7.32 -7.04
N ASP A 80 -7.58 -7.07 -7.62
CA ASP A 80 -6.30 -7.46 -7.03
C ASP A 80 -5.94 -6.56 -5.84
N LEU A 81 -6.27 -5.27 -5.92
CA LEU A 81 -6.17 -4.36 -4.80
C LEU A 81 -7.13 -4.77 -3.67
N GLY A 82 -8.36 -5.17 -4.01
CA GLY A 82 -9.32 -5.71 -3.06
C GLY A 82 -8.80 -6.94 -2.31
N LYS A 83 -8.12 -7.87 -3.01
CA LYS A 83 -7.46 -9.02 -2.38
C LYS A 83 -6.32 -8.59 -1.45
N ALA A 84 -5.48 -7.66 -1.90
CA ALA A 84 -4.36 -7.15 -1.10
C ALA A 84 -4.86 -6.45 0.19
N ILE A 85 -5.93 -5.65 0.08
CA ILE A 85 -6.61 -5.02 1.22
C ILE A 85 -7.18 -6.07 2.18
N ALA A 86 -7.81 -7.13 1.67
CA ALA A 86 -8.36 -8.20 2.51
C ALA A 86 -7.25 -8.96 3.26
N SER A 87 -6.13 -9.26 2.60
CA SER A 87 -4.95 -9.84 3.22
C SER A 87 -4.39 -8.94 4.31
N MET A 88 -4.28 -7.63 4.06
CA MET A 88 -3.83 -6.67 5.09
C MET A 88 -4.78 -6.62 6.29
N LYS A 89 -6.10 -6.54 6.06
CA LYS A 89 -7.10 -6.55 7.16
C LYS A 89 -6.97 -7.78 8.04
N THR A 90 -6.75 -8.94 7.41
CA THR A 90 -6.52 -10.20 8.13
C THR A 90 -5.24 -10.15 8.96
N ALA A 91 -4.13 -9.67 8.38
CA ALA A 91 -2.86 -9.51 9.07
C ALA A 91 -2.97 -8.57 10.28
N VAL A 92 -3.56 -7.39 10.10
CA VAL A 92 -3.81 -6.40 11.17
C VAL A 92 -4.65 -7.01 12.29
N THR A 93 -5.72 -7.73 11.95
CA THR A 93 -6.59 -8.40 12.93
C THR A 93 -5.82 -9.44 13.75
N ASN A 94 -4.97 -10.23 13.12
CA ASN A 94 -4.15 -11.25 13.80
C ASN A 94 -3.12 -10.62 14.74
N VAL A 95 -2.48 -9.52 14.33
CA VAL A 95 -1.54 -8.78 15.18
C VAL A 95 -2.27 -8.18 16.37
N ARG A 96 -3.40 -7.49 16.14
CA ARG A 96 -4.23 -6.92 17.22
C ARG A 96 -4.64 -7.99 18.23
N THR A 97 -5.17 -9.11 17.75
CA THR A 97 -5.57 -10.25 18.58
C THR A 97 -4.40 -10.80 19.38
N SER A 98 -3.20 -10.86 18.79
CA SER A 98 -1.99 -11.32 19.49
C SER A 98 -1.60 -10.37 20.63
N ILE A 99 -1.63 -9.06 20.39
CA ILE A 99 -1.35 -8.03 21.40
C ILE A 99 -2.37 -8.10 22.54
N GLU A 100 -3.66 -8.20 22.20
CA GLU A 100 -4.76 -8.30 23.18
C GLU A 100 -4.67 -9.57 24.04
N ASN A 101 -4.13 -10.65 23.49
CA ASN A 101 -3.83 -11.89 24.22
C ASN A 101 -2.51 -11.84 25.02
N GLY A 102 -1.84 -10.69 25.09
CA GLY A 102 -0.64 -10.48 25.90
C GLY A 102 0.67 -10.84 25.21
N ASN A 103 0.66 -11.10 23.89
CA ASN A 103 1.90 -11.26 23.14
C ASN A 103 2.56 -9.89 22.91
N ALA A 104 3.66 -9.62 23.61
CA ALA A 104 4.44 -8.39 23.48
C ALA A 104 5.22 -8.28 22.16
N THR A 105 5.41 -9.39 21.44
CA THR A 105 6.16 -9.48 20.18
C THR A 105 5.35 -10.28 19.14
N PRO A 106 4.21 -9.76 18.67
CA PRO A 106 3.44 -10.42 17.63
C PRO A 106 4.24 -10.56 16.34
N ASP A 107 3.97 -11.61 15.56
CA ASP A 107 4.50 -11.71 14.20
C ASP A 107 3.79 -10.69 13.30
N ILE A 108 4.56 -9.73 12.80
CA ILE A 108 4.10 -8.67 11.91
C ILE A 108 4.51 -8.90 10.45
N THR A 109 5.21 -9.99 10.14
CA THR A 109 5.61 -10.35 8.77
C THR A 109 4.44 -10.31 7.79
N PRO A 110 3.23 -10.82 8.15
CA PRO A 110 2.07 -10.73 7.26
C PRO A 110 1.64 -9.29 6.94
N VAL A 111 1.84 -8.33 7.84
CA VAL A 111 1.53 -6.91 7.61
C VAL A 111 2.51 -6.34 6.58
N GLY A 112 3.81 -6.58 6.75
CA GLY A 112 4.84 -6.13 5.79
C GLY A 112 4.60 -6.68 4.38
N ASN A 113 4.34 -7.98 4.27
CA ASN A 113 4.06 -8.63 2.97
C ASN A 113 2.81 -8.03 2.30
N ALA A 114 1.74 -7.80 3.06
CA ALA A 114 0.54 -7.21 2.50
C ALA A 114 0.73 -5.75 2.09
N ALA A 115 1.56 -4.97 2.82
CA ALA A 115 1.90 -3.60 2.43
C ALA A 115 2.66 -3.57 1.10
N GLU A 116 3.59 -4.51 0.91
CA GLU A 116 4.34 -4.67 -0.33
C GLU A 116 3.42 -5.00 -1.51
N GLU A 117 2.47 -5.93 -1.34
CA GLU A 117 1.50 -6.27 -2.38
C GLU A 117 0.58 -5.08 -2.74
N ILE A 118 0.12 -4.31 -1.74
CA ILE A 118 -0.66 -3.08 -1.99
C ILE A 118 0.18 -2.07 -2.79
N SER A 119 1.43 -1.86 -2.41
CA SER A 119 2.35 -0.96 -3.11
C SER A 119 2.59 -1.39 -4.56
N LYS A 120 2.78 -2.69 -4.82
CA LYS A 120 2.91 -3.24 -6.18
C LYS A 120 1.69 -2.99 -7.04
N VAL A 121 0.48 -3.13 -6.48
CA VAL A 121 -0.76 -2.90 -7.24
C VAL A 121 -1.03 -1.42 -7.47
N CYS A 122 -0.62 -0.55 -6.53
CA CYS A 122 -0.80 0.90 -6.65
C CYS A 122 0.24 1.63 -7.49
N THR A 123 1.41 1.02 -7.72
CA THR A 123 2.47 1.63 -8.52
C THR A 123 2.23 1.29 -9.99
N PRO A 124 2.05 2.28 -10.88
CA PRO A 124 2.09 2.04 -12.31
C PRO A 124 3.51 1.54 -12.67
N GLY A 125 3.62 0.37 -13.29
CA GLY A 125 4.89 -0.18 -13.77
C GLY A 125 5.55 0.69 -14.85
#